data_AF-A0A353G224-F1
#
_entry.id   AF-A0A353G224-F1
#
_cell.length_a   1.000
_cell.length_b   1.000
_cell.length_c   1.000
_cell.angle_alpha   90.00
_cell.angle_beta   90.00
_cell.angle_gamma   90.00
#
_symmetry.space_group_name_H-M   'P 1'
#
loop_
_entity.id
_entity.type
_entity.pdbx_description
1 polymer ?
#
loop_
_entity_poly.entity_id
_entity_poly.type
_entity_poly.pdbx_seq_one_letter_code
_entity_poly.pdbx_strand_id
1 'polypeptide(L)' 'SIMFPTIFSLALKGLGRHTSQGSGILCLAIVGGALLPLVQGGLADTIGIHMAFLMPILCYVYIAYYGAIGSRPKV' A
#
# COMPACT_ATOMS: atom_id res chain seq x y z
N SER A 1 -0.02 4.18 -13.44
CA SER A 1 -0.21 3.14 -12.42
C SER A 1 -1.69 2.88 -12.25
N ILE A 2 -2.15 1.63 -12.40
CA ILE A 2 -3.55 1.24 -12.18
C ILE A 2 -3.87 0.97 -10.69
N MET A 3 -2.84 0.65 -9.89
CA MET A 3 -3.03 0.19 -8.51
C MET A 3 -3.56 1.27 -7.58
N PHE A 4 -3.00 2.49 -7.64
CA PHE A 4 -3.40 3.59 -6.76
C PHE A 4 -4.90 3.94 -6.88
N PRO A 5 -5.46 4.25 -8.07
CA PRO A 5 -6.88 4.55 -8.19
C PRO A 5 -7.78 3.35 -7.83
N THR A 6 -7.33 2.12 -8.10
CA THR A 6 -8.08 0.91 -7.70
C THR A 6 -8.10 0.73 -6.19
N ILE A 7 -6.97 0.83 -5.50
CA ILE A 7 -6.89 0.74 -4.03
C ILE A 7 -7.73 1.84 -3.39
N PHE A 8 -7.66 3.07 -3.92
CA PHE A 8 -8.42 4.21 -3.43
C PHE A 8 -9.93 3.99 -3.58
N SER A 9 -10.37 3.53 -4.76
CA SER A 9 -11.77 3.20 -5.01
C SER A 9 -12.28 2.07 -4.10
N LEU A 10 -11.48 1.01 -3.95
CA LEU A 10 -11.81 -0.13 -3.08
C LEU A 10 -11.89 0.27 -1.61
N ALA A 11 -10.94 1.08 -1.13
CA ALA A 11 -10.86 1.52 0.28
C ALA A 11 -12.01 2.46 0.68
N LEU A 12 -12.53 3.24 -0.27
CA LEU A 12 -13.64 4.17 -0.01
C LEU A 12 -15.02 3.55 -0.20
N LYS A 13 -15.10 2.34 -0.78
CA LYS A 13 -16.35 1.66 -1.04
C LYS A 13 -17.07 1.31 0.27
N GLY A 14 -18.28 1.84 0.44
CA GLY A 14 -19.12 1.57 1.62
C GLY A 14 -18.92 2.50 2.81
N LEU A 15 -18.04 3.51 2.72
CA LEU A 15 -17.78 4.45 3.83
C LEU A 15 -18.87 5.52 4.00
N GLY A 16 -19.73 5.74 3.01
CA GLY A 16 -20.82 6.71 3.06
C GLY A 16 -20.35 8.10 3.50
N ARG A 17 -20.85 8.59 4.64
CA ARG A 17 -20.52 9.92 5.19
C ARG A 17 -19.05 10.08 5.58
N HIS A 18 -18.31 8.98 5.79
CA HIS A 18 -16.89 8.99 6.15
C HIS A 18 -15.94 8.98 4.96
N THR A 19 -16.44 8.94 3.73
CA THR A 19 -15.62 8.86 2.50
C THR A 19 -14.58 9.98 2.43
N SER A 20 -14.96 11.21 2.78
CA SER A 20 -14.03 12.36 2.77
C SER A 20 -12.94 12.28 3.85
N GLN A 21 -13.23 11.65 4.98
CA GLN A 21 -12.22 11.44 6.03
C GLN A 21 -11.28 10.29 5.63
N GLY A 22 -11.85 9.21 5.08
CA GLY A 22 -11.09 8.07 4.57
C GLY A 22 -10.12 8.46 3.45
N SER A 23 -10.54 9.33 2.53
CA SER A 23 -9.68 9.82 1.45
C SER A 23 -8.50 10.63 1.98
N GLY A 24 -8.72 11.46 3.01
CA GLY A 24 -7.66 12.20 3.69
C GLY A 24 -6.61 11.29 4.34
N ILE A 25 -7.05 10.21 5.00
CA ILE A 25 -6.16 9.23 5.60
C ILE A 25 -5.34 8.49 4.53
N LEU A 26 -5.98 8.11 3.41
CA LEU A 26 -5.28 7.47 2.29
C LEU A 26 -4.21 8.39 1.69
N CYS A 27 -4.49 9.69 1.56
CA CYS A 27 -3.51 10.67 1.11
C CYS A 27 -2.34 10.80 2.09
N LEU A 28 -2.59 10.80 3.39
CA LEU A 28 -1.53 10.81 4.42
C LEU A 28 -0.66 9.55 4.31
N ALA A 29 -1.27 8.39 4.07
CA ALA A 29 -0.57 7.12 3.95
C ALA A 29 0.44 7.06 2.78
N ILE A 30 0.38 8.00 1.82
CA ILE A 30 1.40 8.16 0.76
C ILE A 30 2.80 8.37 1.35
N VAL A 31 2.91 8.89 2.58
CA VAL A 31 4.20 9.01 3.31
C VAL A 31 4.94 7.68 3.41
N GLY A 32 4.24 6.55 3.42
CA GLY A 32 4.84 5.22 3.37
C GLY A 32 5.73 5.02 2.13
N GLY A 33 5.39 5.66 1.01
CA GLY A 33 6.20 5.64 -0.21
C GLY A 33 7.55 6.35 -0.08
N ALA A 34 7.74 7.21 0.92
CA ALA A 34 9.06 7.78 1.25
C ALA A 34 9.80 6.94 2.29
N LEU A 35 9.08 6.32 3.24
CA LEU A 35 9.66 5.48 4.28
C LEU A 35 10.20 4.15 3.73
N LEU A 36 9.45 3.50 2.85
CA LEU A 36 9.86 2.21 2.30
C LEU A 36 11.20 2.29 1.53
N PRO A 37 11.43 3.23 0.59
CA PRO A 37 12.73 3.35 -0.08
C PRO A 37 13.91 3.57 0.87
N LEU A 38 13.72 4.29 1.97
CA LEU A 38 14.76 4.47 2.99
C LEU A 38 15.12 3.14 3.67
N VAL A 39 14.10 2.35 4.04
CA VAL A 39 14.31 1.02 4.60
C VAL A 39 14.97 0.09 3.58
N GLN A 40 14.52 0.11 2.32
CA GLN A 40 15.11 -0.71 1.26
C GLN A 40 16.56 -0.32 0.97
N GLY A 41 16.90 0.98 1.00
CA GLY A 41 18.27 1.47 0.87
C GLY A 41 19.17 0.94 1.98
N GLY A 42 18.74 1.05 3.24
CA GLY A 42 19.48 0.49 4.37
C GLY A 42 19.64 -1.04 4.30
N LEU A 43 18.63 -1.76 3.77
CA LEU A 43 18.76 -3.19 3.49
C LEU A 43 19.76 -3.45 2.36
N ALA A 44 19.73 -2.65 1.29
CA ALA A 44 20.65 -2.80 0.18
C ALA A 44 22.12 -2.63 0.61
N ASP A 45 22.38 -1.70 1.53
CA ASP A 45 23.72 -1.44 2.06
C ASP A 45 24.23 -2.56 2.99
N THR A 46 23.34 -3.34 3.62
CA THR A 46 23.71 -4.36 4.61
C THR A 46 23.72 -5.79 4.06
N ILE A 47 22.71 -6.16 3.28
CA ILE A 47 22.52 -7.52 2.75
C ILE A 47 22.64 -7.60 1.22
N GLY A 48 22.94 -6.47 0.58
CA GLY A 48 23.10 -6.36 -0.87
C GLY A 48 21.78 -6.10 -1.61
N ILE A 49 21.91 -5.51 -2.80
CA ILE A 49 20.78 -5.06 -3.63
C ILE A 49 19.81 -6.20 -3.99
N HIS A 50 20.34 -7.38 -4.34
CA HIS A 50 19.50 -8.52 -4.74
C HIS A 50 18.55 -8.96 -3.63
N MET A 51 19.03 -9.01 -2.38
CA MET A 51 18.19 -9.40 -1.24
C MET A 51 17.26 -8.27 -0.80
N ALA A 52 17.67 -7.00 -0.98
CA ALA A 52 16.81 -5.86 -0.72
C ALA A 52 15.54 -5.82 -1.60
N PHE A 53 15.56 -6.44 -2.79
CA PHE A 53 14.36 -6.58 -3.63
C PHE A 53 13.27 -7.47 -3.03
N LEU A 54 13.58 -8.27 -2.00
CA LEU A 54 12.57 -9.03 -1.26
C LEU A 54 11.55 -8.10 -0.58
N MET A 55 11.97 -6.89 -0.19
CA MET A 55 11.09 -5.93 0.47
C MET A 55 9.95 -5.44 -0.46
N PRO A 56 10.21 -4.94 -1.68
CA PRO A 56 9.14 -4.65 -2.64
C PRO A 56 8.21 -5.84 -2.91
N ILE A 57 8.76 -7.05 -3.00
CA ILE A 57 7.97 -8.27 -3.24
C ILE A 57 6.95 -8.46 -2.11
N LEU A 58 7.35 -8.31 -0.85
CA LEU A 58 6.45 -8.39 0.30
C LEU A 58 5.34 -7.33 0.23
N CYS A 59 5.66 -6.10 -0.17
CA CYS A 59 4.66 -5.05 -0.36
C CYS A 59 3.64 -5.41 -1.46
N TYR A 60 4.10 -5.94 -2.58
CA TYR A 60 3.21 -6.39 -3.67
C TYR A 60 2.33 -7.57 -3.26
N VAL A 61 2.85 -8.51 -2.47
CA VAL A 61 2.06 -9.63 -1.91
C VAL A 61 0.92 -9.09 -1.04
N TYR A 62 1.18 -8.09 -0.20
CA TYR A 62 0.14 -7.44 0.60
C TYR A 62 -0.92 -6.75 -0.28
N ILE A 63 -0.50 -6.01 -1.31
CA ILE A 63 -1.42 -5.37 -2.27
C ILE A 63 -2.29 -6.41 -2.98
N ALA A 64 -1.70 -7.54 -3.41
CA ALA A 64 -2.42 -8.63 -4.06
C ALA A 64 -3.47 -9.25 -3.12
N TYR A 65 -3.10 -9.51 -1.86
CA TYR A 65 -4.03 -9.98 -0.83
C TYR A 65 -5.20 -8.99 -0.61
N TYR A 66 -4.88 -7.69 -0.49
CA TYR A 66 -5.89 -6.65 -0.32
C TYR A 66 -6.88 -6.63 -1.48
N GLY A 67 -6.41 -6.67 -2.73
CA GLY A 67 -7.27 -6.68 -3.91
C GLY A 67 -8.12 -7.95 -4.08
N ALA A 68 -7.62 -9.11 -3.64
CA ALA A 68 -8.33 -10.39 -3.82
C ALA A 68 -9.41 -10.65 -2.75
N ILE A 69 -9.08 -10.40 -1.49
CA ILE A 69 -9.91 -10.79 -0.33
C ILE A 69 -10.12 -9.61 0.62
N GLY A 70 -9.05 -8.86 0.92
CA GLY A 70 -9.05 -7.84 1.97
C GLY A 70 -9.98 -6.65 1.72
N SER A 71 -10.30 -6.33 0.47
CA SER A 71 -11.11 -5.17 0.10
C SER A 71 -12.61 -5.44 0.01
N ARG A 72 -13.08 -6.64 0.37
CA ARG A 72 -14.52 -6.96 0.34
C ARG A 72 -15.22 -6.29 1.53
N PRO A 73 -16.12 -5.31 1.33
CA PRO A 73 -16.90 -4.76 2.42
C PRO A 73 -17.79 -5.88 2.96
N LYS A 74 -17.71 -6.17 4.26
CA LYS A 74 -18.72 -7.00 4.92
C LYS A 74 -20.02 -6.18 4.91
N VAL A 75 -20.94 -6.58 4.04
CA VAL A 75 -22.34 -6.16 4.04
C VAL A 75 -23.01 -6.57 5.34
#